data_AF-A0A7C4W547-F1
#
_entry.id   AF-A0A7C4W547-F1
#
_cell.length_a   1.000
_cell.length_b   1.000
_cell.length_c   1.000
_cell.angle_alpha   90.00
_cell.angle_beta   90.00
_cell.angle_gamma   90.00
#
_symmetry.space_group_name_H-M   'P 1'
#
loop_
_entity.id
_entity.type
_entity.pdbx_description
1 polymer ?
#
loop_
_entity_poly.entity_id
_entity_poly.type
_entity_poly.pdbx_seq_one_letter_code
_entity_poly.pdbx_strand_id
1 'polypeptide(L)' 'MIAIEFILELLANGWTVEEILKNYPQLRKEDVTSALKYVTKVLREEKVHPSS' A
#
# COMPACT_ATOMS: atom_id res chain seq x y z
N MET A 1 1.58 9.13 -12.08
CA MET A 1 1.62 8.88 -10.62
C MET A 1 0.48 7.92 -10.32
N ILE A 2 0.77 6.75 -9.74
CA ILE A 2 -0.28 5.83 -9.28
C ILE A 2 -0.54 6.15 -7.81
N ALA A 3 -1.81 6.18 -7.41
CA ALA A 3 -2.20 6.43 -6.03
C ALA A 3 -1.79 5.25 -5.13
N ILE A 4 -1.26 5.55 -3.93
CA ILE A 4 -0.93 4.53 -2.92
C ILE A 4 -2.16 3.67 -2.58
N GLU A 5 -3.33 4.30 -2.52
CA GLU A 5 -4.63 3.66 -2.30
C GLU A 5 -4.93 2.55 -3.31
N PHE A 6 -4.61 2.77 -4.59
CA PHE A 6 -4.85 1.78 -5.64
C PHE A 6 -4.05 0.49 -5.42
N ILE A 7 -2.80 0.60 -4.97
CA ILE A 7 -1.98 -0.57 -4.65
C ILE A 7 -2.59 -1.36 -3.49
N LEU A 8 -3.12 -0.66 -2.48
CA LEU A 8 -3.76 -1.27 -1.33
C LEU A 8 -5.07 -1.96 -1.69
N GLU A 9 -5.88 -1.37 -2.58
CA GLU A 9 -7.10 -1.99 -3.10
C GLU A 9 -6.81 -3.29 -3.84
N LEU A 10 -5.78 -3.33 -4.70
CA LEU A 10 -5.39 -4.54 -5.41
C LEU A 10 -5.00 -5.66 -4.43
N LEU A 11 -4.17 -5.33 -3.44
CA LEU A 11 -3.79 -6.27 -2.37
C LEU A 11 -5.00 -6.75 -1.56
N ALA A 12 -5.93 -5.85 -1.22
CA ALA A 12 -7.16 -6.18 -0.49
C ALA A 12 -8.08 -7.10 -1.29
N ASN A 13 -8.08 -6.99 -2.62
CA ASN A 13 -8.78 -7.89 -3.53
C ASN A 13 -8.05 -9.22 -3.78
N GLY A 14 -6.99 -9.51 -3.03
CA GLY A 14 -6.28 -10.78 -3.05
C GLY A 14 -5.19 -10.91 -4.13
N TRP A 15 -4.84 -9.81 -4.80
CA TRP A 15 -3.74 -9.84 -5.77
C TRP A 15 -2.40 -10.04 -5.08
N THR A 16 -1.55 -10.86 -5.68
CA THR A 16 -0.15 -11.00 -5.28
C THR A 16 0.69 -9.83 -5.80
N VAL A 17 1.84 -9.59 -5.17
CA VAL A 17 2.79 -8.55 -5.61
C VAL A 17 3.27 -8.84 -7.03
N GLU A 18 3.50 -10.11 -7.35
CA GLU A 18 3.91 -10.58 -8.67
C GLU A 18 2.86 -10.26 -9.73
N GLU A 19 1.57 -10.49 -9.45
CA GLU A 19 0.47 -10.13 -10.35
C GLU A 19 0.37 -8.63 -10.56
N ILE A 20 0.54 -7.83 -9.49
CA ILE A 20 0.54 -6.37 -9.60
C ILE A 20 1.68 -5.89 -10.50
N LEU A 21 2.91 -6.37 -10.30
CA LEU A 21 4.07 -5.95 -11.11
C LEU A 21 3.97 -6.43 -12.57
N LYS A 22 3.34 -7.59 -12.79
CA LYS A 22 3.10 -8.12 -14.15
C LYS A 22 2.07 -7.30 -14.92
N ASN A 23 0.97 -6.90 -14.27
CA ASN A 23 -0.12 -6.17 -14.91
C ASN A 23 0.13 -4.66 -14.97
N TYR A 24 1.01 -4.13 -14.11
CA TYR A 24 1.39 -2.73 -14.06
C TYR A 24 2.92 -2.58 -14.15
N PRO A 25 3.53 -2.69 -15.35
CA PRO A 25 4.98 -2.64 -15.54
C PRO A 25 5.66 -1.34 -15.09
N GLN A 26 4.88 -0.28 -14.91
CA GLN A 26 5.32 1.00 -14.37
C GLN A 26 5.54 0.99 -12.85
N LEU A 27 5.02 -0.03 -12.16
CA LEU A 27 5.23 -0.21 -10.73
C LEU A 27 6.50 -1.03 -10.49
N ARG A 28 7.17 -0.71 -9.39
CA ARG A 28 8.29 -1.46 -8.87
C ARG A 28 7.95 -1.99 -7.49
N LYS A 29 8.71 -2.98 -7.04
CA LYS A 29 8.51 -3.62 -5.73
C LYS A 29 8.59 -2.62 -4.58
N GLU A 30 9.39 -1.56 -4.76
CA GLU A 30 9.55 -0.47 -3.80
C GLU A 30 8.27 0.34 -3.63
N ASP A 31 7.45 0.48 -4.68
CA ASP A 31 6.19 1.22 -4.63
C ASP A 31 5.18 0.49 -3.76
N VAL A 32 5.09 -0.84 -3.89
CA VAL A 32 4.26 -1.71 -3.04
C VAL A 32 4.72 -1.68 -1.58
N THR A 33 6.03 -1.77 -1.36
CA THR A 33 6.59 -1.70 -0.01
C THR A 33 6.36 -0.33 0.63
N SER A 34 6.43 0.75 -0.15
CA SER A 34 6.19 2.11 0.32
C SER A 34 4.72 2.34 0.70
N ALA A 35 3.78 1.79 -0.07
CA ALA A 35 2.36 1.81 0.27
C ALA A 35 2.09 1.13 1.63
N LEU A 36 2.64 -0.06 1.85
CA LEU A 36 2.50 -0.79 3.12
C LEU A 36 3.15 -0.03 4.30
N LYS A 37 4.34 0.54 4.10
CA LYS A 37 5.02 1.36 5.11
C LYS A 37 4.21 2.60 5.47
N TYR A 38 3.64 3.28 4.48
CA TYR A 38 2.80 4.45 4.69
C TYR A 38 1.59 4.11 5.57
N VAL A 39 0.82 3.08 5.21
CA VAL A 39 -0.34 2.64 6.01
C VAL A 39 0.08 2.21 7.41
N THR A 40 1.17 1.45 7.54
CA THR A 40 1.69 1.02 8.85
C THR A 40 2.05 2.23 9.72
N LYS A 41 2.65 3.27 9.13
CA LYS A 41 2.98 4.51 9.82
C LYS A 41 1.73 5.25 10.27
N VAL A 42 0.77 5.46 9.37
CA VAL A 42 -0.51 6.12 9.67
C VAL A 42 -1.24 5.41 10.81
N LEU A 43 -1.38 4.07 10.74
CA LEU A 43 -2.04 3.29 11.79
C LEU A 43 -1.28 3.33 13.14
N ARG A 44 0.03 3.52 13.12
CA ARG A 44 0.82 3.71 14.35
C ARG A 44 0.63 5.11 14.93
N GLU A 45 0.60 6.13 14.08
CA GLU A 45 0.38 7.53 14.50
C GLU A 45 -1.04 7.73 15.04
N GLU A 46 -2.06 7.09 14.44
CA GLU A 46 -3.43 7.10 14.98
C GLU A 46 -3.52 6.41 16.35
N LYS A 47 -2.74 5.36 16.60
CA LYS A 47 -2.70 4.70 17.92
C LYS A 47 -2.07 5.56 19.02
N VAL A 48 -1.34 6.62 18.69
CA VAL A 48 -0.71 7.53 19.66
C VAL A 48 -1.65 8.67 20.07
N HIS A 49 -2.76 8.86 19.36
CA HIS A 49 -3.85 9.74 19.79
C HIS A 49 -5.12 8.92 19.98
N PRO A 50 -5.38 8.37 21.17
CA PRO A 50 -6.75 8.05 21.52
C PRO A 50 -7.53 9.35 21.40
N SER A 51 -8.58 9.33 20.59
CA SER A 51 -9.65 10.32 20.66
C SER A 51 -10.01 10.51 22.14
N SER A 52 -10.15 11.76 22.55
CA SER A 52 -10.44 12.23 23.91
C SER A 52 -11.45 11.40 24.69
#